data_AF-A0A962VIJ3-F1
#
_entry.id   AF-A0A962VIJ3-F1
#
_cell.length_a   1.000
_cell.length_b   1.000
_cell.length_c   1.000
_cell.angle_alpha   90.00
_cell.angle_beta   90.00
_cell.angle_gamma   90.00
#
_symmetry.space_group_name_H-M   'P 1'
#
loop_
_entity.id
_entity.type
_entity.pdbx_description
1 polymer ?
#
loop_
_entity_poly.entity_id
_entity_poly.type
_entity_poly.pdbx_seq_one_letter_code
_entity_poly.pdbx_strand_id
1 'polypeptide(L)'
;MEKTRQLFLGEGTLATGFRLAGFEVFPDADAAQLDRILEELLASRTPAVVVVDQDLAESGSLRIDQVRSEGGRILLTQVPPLAQPQQMRSSVDDHIRSLLGMDGENA
;
A
#
# COMPACT_ATOMS: atom_id res chain seq x y z
N MET A 1 -3.43 -8.54 -24.29
CA MET A 1 -3.47 -8.25 -22.82
C MET A 1 -2.90 -6.87 -22.63
N GLU A 2 -3.65 -5.94 -22.04
CA GLU A 2 -3.04 -4.71 -21.53
C GLU A 2 -2.01 -5.08 -20.46
N LYS A 3 -0.86 -4.41 -20.50
CA LYS A 3 0.24 -4.68 -19.57
C LYS A 3 -0.14 -4.11 -18.20
N THR A 4 -0.26 -4.97 -17.19
CA THR A 4 -0.45 -4.55 -15.80
C THR A 4 0.69 -3.63 -15.37
N ARG A 5 0.37 -2.43 -14.87
CA ARG A 5 1.38 -1.53 -14.30
C ARG A 5 1.85 -2.09 -12.96
N GLN A 6 3.14 -2.03 -12.70
CA GLN A 6 3.76 -2.44 -11.44
C GLN A 6 4.35 -1.19 -10.82
N LEU A 7 3.79 -0.73 -9.70
CA LEU A 7 4.18 0.53 -9.07
C LEU A 7 4.64 0.30 -7.64
N PHE A 8 5.70 0.99 -7.24
CA PHE A 8 6.14 1.08 -5.86
C PHE A 8 6.14 2.54 -5.41
N LEU A 9 5.57 2.83 -4.25
CA LEU A 9 5.59 4.15 -3.62
C LEU A 9 6.05 4.02 -2.17
N GLY A 10 7.00 4.83 -1.74
CA GLY A 10 7.49 4.80 -0.37
C GLY A 10 8.99 5.04 -0.28
N GLU A 11 9.61 4.61 0.81
CA GLU A 11 11.00 4.87 1.18
C GLU A 11 11.98 4.66 0.00
N GLY A 12 12.85 5.65 -0.24
CA GLY A 12 13.80 5.61 -1.35
C GLY A 12 14.76 4.40 -1.35
N THR A 13 15.08 3.85 -0.18
CA THR A 13 15.93 2.64 -0.07
C THR A 13 15.22 1.41 -0.62
N LEU A 14 13.94 1.22 -0.30
CA LEU A 14 13.07 0.17 -0.87
C LEU A 14 12.87 0.36 -2.37
N ALA A 15 12.64 1.61 -2.81
CA ALA A 15 12.42 1.94 -4.21
C ALA A 15 13.57 1.45 -5.12
N THR A 16 14.80 1.42 -4.60
CA THR A 16 15.94 0.88 -5.36
C THR A 16 15.77 -0.60 -5.69
N GLY A 17 15.33 -1.42 -4.74
CA GLY A 17 15.07 -2.85 -4.97
C GLY A 17 13.93 -3.08 -5.96
N PHE A 18 12.83 -2.35 -5.81
CA PHE A 18 11.67 -2.47 -6.71
C PHE A 18 11.97 -2.05 -8.16
N ARG A 19 12.77 -1.00 -8.33
CA ARG A 19 13.24 -0.58 -9.66
C ARG A 19 14.05 -1.67 -10.36
N LEU A 20 14.93 -2.37 -9.63
CA LEU A 20 15.67 -3.51 -10.18
C LEU A 20 14.74 -4.67 -10.59
N ALA A 21 13.59 -4.81 -9.92
CA ALA A 21 12.55 -5.77 -10.27
C ALA A 21 11.61 -5.32 -11.41
N GLY A 22 11.82 -4.14 -12.00
CA GLY A 22 11.04 -3.62 -13.13
C GLY A 22 9.80 -2.82 -12.76
N PHE A 23 9.64 -2.43 -11.49
CA PHE A 23 8.57 -1.54 -11.07
C PHE A 23 8.83 -0.10 -11.51
N GLU A 24 7.76 0.62 -11.78
CA GLU A 24 7.72 2.07 -11.79
C GLU A 24 7.78 2.56 -10.33
N VAL A 25 8.78 3.36 -9.97
CA VAL A 25 9.03 3.69 -8.56
C VAL A 25 8.87 5.18 -8.27
N PHE A 26 8.26 5.47 -7.13
CA PHE A 26 8.08 6.82 -6.59
C PHE A 26 8.74 6.85 -5.21
N PRO A 27 10.05 7.17 -5.15
CA PRO A 27 10.78 7.24 -3.90
C PRO A 27 10.28 8.42 -3.05
N ASP A 28 10.21 8.20 -1.75
CA ASP A 28 9.82 9.18 -0.73
C ASP A 28 8.45 9.83 -1.02
N ALA A 29 7.54 9.03 -1.59
CA ALA A 29 6.19 9.45 -1.93
C ALA A 29 5.36 9.74 -0.67
N ASP A 30 4.52 10.77 -0.75
CA ASP A 30 3.58 11.15 0.30
C ASP A 30 2.13 10.72 -0.02
N ALA A 31 1.23 10.91 0.95
CA ALA A 31 -0.19 10.58 0.82
C ALA A 31 -0.84 11.26 -0.40
N ALA A 32 -0.46 12.51 -0.68
CA ALA A 32 -1.02 13.27 -1.79
C ALA A 32 -0.57 12.72 -3.16
N GLN A 33 0.68 12.26 -3.26
CA GLN A 33 1.17 11.58 -4.45
C GLN A 33 0.51 10.21 -4.64
N LEU A 34 0.33 9.45 -3.56
CA LEU A 34 -0.40 8.19 -3.61
C LEU A 34 -1.83 8.40 -4.10
N ASP A 35 -2.56 9.36 -3.52
CA ASP A 35 -3.95 9.64 -3.89
C ASP A 35 -4.09 10.02 -5.36
N ARG A 36 -3.18 10.85 -5.89
CA ARG A 36 -3.16 11.19 -7.33
C ARG A 36 -2.97 9.97 -8.21
N ILE A 37 -2.00 9.11 -7.89
CA ILE A 37 -1.70 7.91 -8.69
C ILE A 37 -2.88 6.93 -8.64
N LEU A 38 -3.46 6.70 -7.45
CA LEU A 38 -4.62 5.82 -7.32
C LEU A 38 -5.84 6.39 -8.07
N GLU A 39 -6.07 7.70 -8.04
CA GLU A 39 -7.13 8.35 -8.80
C GLU A 39 -6.95 8.18 -10.32
N GLU A 40 -5.73 8.35 -10.82
CA GLU A 40 -5.41 8.11 -12.23
C GLU A 40 -5.68 6.65 -12.64
N LEU A 41 -5.28 5.69 -11.81
CA LEU A 41 -5.52 4.26 -12.06
C LEU A 41 -7.01 3.90 -12.04
N LEU A 42 -7.77 4.48 -11.10
CA LEU A 42 -9.22 4.33 -11.00
C LEU A 42 -9.92 4.91 -12.23
N ALA A 43 -9.62 6.15 -12.59
CA ALA A 43 -10.25 6.88 -13.70
C ALA A 43 -9.95 6.23 -15.06
N SER A 44 -8.69 5.83 -15.29
CA SER A 44 -8.26 5.14 -16.50
C SER A 44 -8.69 3.68 -16.57
N ARG A 45 -9.18 3.11 -15.45
CA ARG A 45 -9.46 1.68 -15.27
C ARG A 45 -8.23 0.81 -15.60
N THR A 46 -7.03 1.31 -15.38
CA THR A 46 -5.79 0.58 -15.67
C THR A 46 -5.55 -0.52 -14.64
N PRO A 47 -5.29 -1.78 -15.05
CA PRO A 47 -4.90 -2.82 -14.10
C PRO A 47 -3.52 -2.54 -13.52
N ALA A 48 -3.38 -2.67 -12.20
CA ALA A 48 -2.14 -2.35 -11.50
C ALA A 48 -1.86 -3.26 -10.31
N VAL A 49 -0.57 -3.50 -10.06
CA VAL A 49 -0.03 -3.96 -8.77
C VAL A 49 0.65 -2.75 -8.15
N VAL A 50 0.11 -2.29 -7.02
CA VAL A 50 0.62 -1.15 -6.26
C VAL A 50 1.19 -1.69 -4.96
N VAL A 51 2.49 -1.47 -4.76
CA VAL A 51 3.18 -1.75 -3.50
C VAL A 51 3.47 -0.41 -2.83
N VAL A 52 3.05 -0.28 -1.57
CA VAL A 52 3.39 0.87 -0.73
C VAL A 52 4.25 0.43 0.44
N ASP A 53 5.06 1.32 1.01
CA ASP A 53 5.58 1.05 2.35
C ASP A 53 4.49 1.18 3.42
N GLN A 54 4.80 0.76 4.64
CA GLN A 54 3.85 0.78 5.75
C GLN A 54 3.44 2.20 6.16
N ASP A 55 4.39 3.14 6.22
CA ASP A 55 4.11 4.52 6.65
C ASP A 55 3.11 5.19 5.69
N LEU A 56 3.27 4.96 4.39
CA LEU A 56 2.36 5.45 3.36
C LEU A 56 1.02 4.70 3.35
N ALA A 57 1.01 3.40 3.69
CA ALA A 57 -0.23 2.66 3.87
C ALA A 57 -1.07 3.18 5.06
N GLU A 58 -0.40 3.70 6.10
CA GLU A 58 -0.99 4.26 7.31
C GLU A 58 -1.17 5.79 7.26
N SER A 59 -0.77 6.45 6.16
CA SER A 59 -0.71 7.92 6.06
C SER A 59 -2.07 8.63 5.94
N GLY A 60 -3.19 7.89 6.05
CA GLY A 60 -4.54 8.44 5.90
C GLY A 60 -4.93 8.81 4.46
N SER A 61 -4.37 8.13 3.45
CA SER A 61 -4.78 8.27 2.05
C SER A 61 -6.30 8.10 1.89
N LEU A 62 -6.93 9.00 1.14
CA LEU A 62 -8.38 8.99 0.92
C LEU A 62 -8.82 7.91 -0.08
N ARG A 63 -7.87 7.37 -0.85
CA ARG A 63 -8.15 6.45 -1.96
C ARG A 63 -7.84 4.99 -1.66
N ILE A 64 -7.03 4.67 -0.65
CA ILE A 64 -6.68 3.26 -0.31
C ILE A 64 -7.93 2.42 -0.07
N ASP A 65 -8.86 2.89 0.76
CA ASP A 65 -10.07 2.12 1.09
C ASP A 65 -10.99 1.97 -0.12
N GLN A 66 -11.07 3.01 -0.96
CA GLN A 66 -11.81 2.96 -2.22
C GLN A 66 -11.23 1.87 -3.15
N VAL A 67 -9.91 1.84 -3.33
CA VAL A 67 -9.22 0.83 -4.14
C VAL A 67 -9.43 -0.58 -3.58
N ARG A 68 -9.33 -0.76 -2.25
CA ARG A 68 -9.58 -2.05 -1.59
C ARG A 68 -11.01 -2.56 -1.81
N SER A 69 -12.00 -1.66 -1.87
CA SER A 69 -13.40 -2.01 -2.13
C SER A 69 -13.70 -2.37 -3.59
N GLU A 70 -12.85 -1.98 -4.55
CA GLU A 70 -13.15 -2.12 -5.99
C GLU A 70 -12.96 -3.56 -6.52
N GLY A 71 -12.36 -4.46 -5.75
CA GLY A 71 -12.47 -5.90 -5.99
C GLY A 71 -11.68 -6.45 -7.18
N GLY A 72 -10.40 -6.10 -7.31
CA GLY A 72 -9.42 -6.97 -8.00
C GLY A 72 -8.75 -6.42 -9.26
N ARG A 73 -9.07 -5.19 -9.71
CA ARG A 73 -8.33 -4.56 -10.83
C ARG A 73 -7.01 -3.93 -10.40
N ILE A 74 -6.99 -3.38 -9.19
CA ILE A 74 -5.81 -2.80 -8.56
C ILE A 74 -5.50 -3.67 -7.35
N LEU A 75 -4.39 -4.40 -7.38
CA LEU A 75 -3.88 -5.13 -6.23
C LEU A 75 -3.00 -4.18 -5.43
N LEU A 76 -3.47 -3.78 -4.26
CA LEU A 76 -2.74 -2.92 -3.33
C LEU A 76 -2.20 -3.75 -2.17
N THR A 77 -0.89 -3.76 -1.98
CA THR A 77 -0.22 -4.42 -0.87
C THR A 77 0.81 -3.48 -0.25
N GLN A 78 1.15 -3.73 0.99
CA GLN A 78 2.18 -2.99 1.71
C GLN A 78 3.40 -3.87 1.99
N VAL A 79 4.55 -3.24 2.15
CA VAL A 79 5.79 -3.89 2.61
C VAL A 79 6.28 -3.23 3.90
N PRO A 80 6.94 -4.01 4.78
CA PRO A 80 7.45 -3.47 6.02
C PRO A 80 8.65 -2.53 5.79
N PRO A 81 8.95 -1.64 6.75
CA PRO A 81 10.17 -0.85 6.72
C PRO A 81 11.41 -1.74 6.76
N LEU A 82 12.48 -1.36 6.05
CA LEU A 82 13.72 -2.15 5.99
C LEU A 82 14.46 -2.21 7.32
N ALA A 83 14.44 -1.11 8.07
CA ALA A 83 15.19 -1.00 9.32
C ALA A 83 14.59 -1.87 10.44
N GLN A 84 13.27 -2.07 10.42
CA GLN A 84 12.51 -2.71 11.51
C GLN A 84 11.40 -3.63 10.96
N PRO A 85 11.75 -4.66 10.18
CA PRO A 85 10.75 -5.48 9.49
C PRO A 85 9.80 -6.24 10.43
N GLN A 86 10.19 -6.43 11.69
CA GLN A 86 9.36 -7.07 12.73
C GLN A 86 8.21 -6.17 13.21
N GLN A 87 8.23 -4.87 12.88
CA GLN A 87 7.19 -3.91 13.27
C GLN A 87 6.10 -3.77 12.21
N MET A 88 6.05 -4.68 11.23
CA MET A 88 4.98 -4.72 10.25
C MET A 88 3.62 -4.75 10.94
N ARG A 89 2.77 -3.76 10.68
CA ARG A 89 1.36 -3.78 11.06
C ARG A 89 0.48 -3.93 9.84
N SER A 90 -0.42 -4.89 9.86
CA SER A 90 -1.45 -5.06 8.84
C SER A 90 -2.75 -4.40 9.28
N SER A 91 -3.50 -3.85 8.32
CA SER A 91 -4.90 -3.46 8.55
C SER A 91 -5.78 -4.62 9.06
N VAL A 92 -5.35 -5.86 8.83
CA VAL A 92 -6.04 -7.06 9.32
C VAL A 92 -5.71 -7.33 10.79
N ASP A 93 -4.57 -6.86 11.31
CA ASP A 93 -4.15 -7.15 12.69
C ASP A 93 -5.13 -6.53 13.69
N ASP A 94 -5.56 -5.29 13.45
CA ASP A 94 -6.55 -4.60 14.28
C ASP A 94 -7.92 -5.28 14.15
N HIS A 95 -8.29 -5.74 12.95
CA HIS A 95 -9.53 -6.48 12.74
C HIS A 95 -9.53 -7.84 13.46
N ILE A 96 -8.42 -8.58 13.40
CA ILE A 96 -8.24 -9.84 14.13
C ILE A 96 -8.32 -9.60 15.63
N ARG A 97 -7.63 -8.58 16.14
CA ARG A 97 -7.66 -8.22 17.57
C ARG A 97 -9.08 -7.95 18.05
N SER A 98 -9.85 -7.23 17.23
CA SER A 98 -11.27 -6.96 17.49
C SER A 98 -12.14 -8.21 17.49
N LEU A 99 -11.95 -9.09 16.49
CA LEU A 99 -12.67 -10.36 16.41
C LEU A 99 -12.33 -11.31 17.58
N LEU A 100 -11.10 -11.24 18.10
CA LEU A 100 -10.64 -12.03 19.23
C LEU A 100 -10.98 -11.41 20.60
N GLY A 101 -11.61 -10.23 20.63
CA GLY A 101 -11.93 -9.53 21.88
C GLY A 101 -10.71 -8.99 22.64
N MET A 102 -9.57 -8.90 21.97
CA MET A 102 -8.30 -8.46 22.54
C MET A 102 -8.15 -6.92 22.57
N ASP A 103 -9.19 -6.20 22.13
CA ASP A 103 -9.29 -4.74 22.27
C ASP A 103 -9.61 -4.30 23.72
N GLY A 104 -9.88 -5.27 24.61
CA GLY A 104 -10.28 -5.05 26.00
C GLY A 104 -9.51 -5.89 27.01
N GLU A 105 -8.20 -5.71 27.13
CA GLU A 105 -7.46 -6.00 28.36
C GLU A 105 -6.82 -4.71 28.89
N ASN A 106 -7.65 -3.88 29.52
CA ASN A 106 -7.21 -3.10 30.67
C ASN A 106 -7.58 -3.91 31.91
N ALA A 107 -6.60 -4.62 32.46
CA ALA A 107 -6.58 -5.08 33.86
C ALA A 107 -5.19 -4.79 34.43
#